data_AF-A0A962KEB9-F1
#
_entry.id   AF-A0A962KEB9-F1
#
_cell.length_a   1.000
_cell.length_b   1.000
_cell.length_c   1.000
_cell.angle_alpha   90.00
_cell.angle_beta   90.00
_cell.angle_gamma   90.00
#
_symmetry.space_group_name_H-M   'P 1'
#
loop_
_entity.id
_entity.type
_entity.pdbx_description
1 polymer ?
#
loop_
_entity_poly.entity_id
_entity_poly.type
_entity_poly.pdbx_seq_one_letter_code
_entity_poly.pdbx_strand_id
1 'polypeptide(L)'
;MNPQDPLANLHPLREPLAVSWWPPAPGWWLVLALGIGTVLALTALLLRRYRRSRYRRQALQRLAQMHERYLADGDAAQFATQTNALLKAVALRA
;
A
#
# COMPACT_ATOMS: atom_id res chain seq x y z
N MET A 1 24.07 -35.32 70.17
CA MET A 1 23.90 -33.93 69.70
C MET A 1 24.25 -33.94 68.22
N ASN A 2 23.25 -34.00 67.34
CA ASN A 2 23.49 -34.09 65.90
C ASN A 2 24.09 -32.74 65.44
N PRO A 3 25.22 -32.73 64.72
CA PRO A 3 25.84 -31.49 64.25
C PRO A 3 24.84 -30.71 63.39
N GLN A 4 24.86 -29.39 63.56
CA GLN A 4 23.98 -28.42 62.91
C GLN A 4 23.74 -28.80 61.44
N ASP A 5 22.47 -29.09 61.11
CA ASP A 5 22.06 -29.56 59.80
C ASP A 5 22.42 -28.50 58.74
N PRO A 6 23.43 -28.75 57.88
CA PRO A 6 23.97 -27.74 56.96
C PRO A 6 22.95 -27.33 55.88
N LEU A 7 21.84 -28.07 55.77
CA LEU A 7 20.74 -27.80 54.85
C LEU A 7 19.72 -26.80 55.41
N ALA A 8 19.74 -26.51 56.72
CA ALA A 8 18.81 -25.59 57.36
C ALA A 8 18.97 -24.13 56.92
N ASN A 9 20.10 -23.78 56.30
CA ASN A 9 20.40 -22.44 55.80
C ASN A 9 20.22 -22.29 54.28
N LEU A 10 19.67 -23.31 53.59
CA LEU A 10 19.43 -23.20 52.15
C LEU A 10 18.22 -22.31 51.89
N HIS A 11 18.47 -21.18 51.22
CA HIS A 11 17.42 -20.31 50.72
C HIS A 11 16.54 -21.07 49.70
N PRO A 12 15.21 -20.89 49.73
CA PRO A 12 14.31 -21.49 48.75
C PRO A 12 14.70 -21.06 47.32
N LEU A 13 14.61 -22.01 46.38
CA LEU A 13 14.90 -21.75 44.96
C LEU A 13 13.97 -20.66 44.44
N ARG A 14 14.55 -19.55 43.97
CA ARG A 14 13.80 -18.50 43.29
C ARG A 14 13.57 -18.92 41.85
N GLU A 15 12.34 -19.18 41.49
CA GLU A 15 11.97 -19.36 40.09
C GLU A 15 12.13 -18.03 39.34
N PRO A 16 12.74 -18.02 38.15
CA PRO A 16 12.82 -16.81 37.35
C PRO A 16 11.41 -16.39 36.96
N LEU A 17 11.07 -15.14 37.25
CA LEU A 17 9.85 -14.49 36.77
C LEU A 17 9.72 -14.74 35.26
N ALA A 18 8.53 -15.15 34.82
CA ALA A 18 8.24 -15.39 33.42
C ALA A 18 8.65 -14.17 32.58
N VAL A 19 9.43 -14.41 31.51
CA VAL A 19 9.93 -13.34 30.65
C VAL A 19 8.74 -12.65 30.00
N SER A 20 8.40 -11.45 30.48
CA SER A 20 7.44 -10.59 29.81
C SER A 20 8.06 -10.11 28.50
N TRP A 21 7.48 -10.57 27.38
CA TRP A 21 7.78 -10.17 26.00
C TRP A 21 7.51 -8.69 25.66
N TRP A 22 7.31 -7.86 26.69
CA TRP A 22 6.89 -6.47 26.59
C TRP A 22 7.87 -5.57 27.34
N PRO A 23 8.30 -4.41 26.77
CA PRO A 23 7.93 -3.90 25.47
C PRO A 23 8.80 -4.51 24.36
N PRO A 24 8.23 -4.74 23.15
CA PRO A 24 9.03 -5.13 22.01
C PRO A 24 10.15 -4.11 21.81
N ALA A 25 11.38 -4.60 21.60
CA ALA A 25 12.53 -3.76 21.40
C ALA A 25 12.24 -2.68 20.33
N PRO A 26 12.71 -1.43 20.49
CA PRO A 26 12.38 -0.32 19.60
C PRO A 26 12.56 -0.61 18.10
N GLY A 27 13.43 -1.56 17.73
CA GLY A 27 13.64 -2.00 16.35
C GLY A 27 12.39 -2.56 15.64
N TRP A 28 11.40 -3.06 16.37
CA TRP A 28 10.14 -3.53 15.76
C TRP A 28 9.34 -2.41 15.10
N TRP A 29 9.41 -1.19 15.63
CA TRP A 29 8.79 -0.03 15.01
C TRP A 29 9.40 0.28 13.64
N LEU A 30 10.70 0.05 13.49
CA LEU A 30 11.42 0.24 12.23
C LEU A 30 10.99 -0.81 11.19
N VAL A 31 10.85 -2.07 11.62
CA VAL A 31 10.30 -3.16 10.78
C VAL A 31 8.86 -2.86 10.38
N LEU A 32 8.02 -2.38 11.31
CA LEU A 32 6.64 -2.03 11.04
C LEU A 32 6.53 -0.86 10.04
N ALA A 33 7.32 0.21 10.26
CA ALA A 33 7.38 1.35 9.36
C ALA A 33 7.83 0.95 7.95
N LEU A 34 8.85 0.09 7.86
CA LEU A 34 9.33 -0.44 6.58
C LEU A 34 8.27 -1.32 5.91
N GLY A 35 7.61 -2.19 6.65
CA GLY A 35 6.52 -3.04 6.15
C GLY A 35 5.37 -2.21 5.58
N ILE A 36 4.88 -1.21 6.32
CA ILE A 36 3.83 -0.29 5.88
C ILE A 36 4.28 0.48 4.63
N GLY A 37 5.50 1.03 4.63
CA GLY A 37 6.05 1.76 3.49
C GLY A 37 6.12 0.89 2.23
N THR A 38 6.52 -0.38 2.37
CA THR A 38 6.62 -1.33 1.27
C THR A 38 5.24 -1.66 0.69
N VAL A 39 4.25 -1.91 1.54
CA VAL A 39 2.86 -2.18 1.11
C VAL A 39 2.27 -0.97 0.39
N LEU A 40 2.49 0.24 0.91
CA LEU A 40 2.03 1.48 0.27
C LEU A 40 2.71 1.71 -1.08
N ALA A 41 4.01 1.48 -1.18
CA ALA A 41 4.75 1.61 -2.43
C ALA A 41 4.26 0.59 -3.47
N LEU A 42 4.10 -0.67 -3.09
CA LEU A 42 3.58 -1.74 -3.95
C LEU A 42 2.17 -1.42 -4.44
N THR A 43 1.26 -1.07 -3.53
CA THR A 43 -0.12 -0.71 -3.91
C THR A 43 -0.15 0.50 -4.83
N ALA A 44 0.64 1.54 -4.57
CA ALA A 44 0.75 2.71 -5.44
C ALA A 44 1.31 2.35 -6.83
N LEU A 45 2.32 1.48 -6.92
CA LEU A 45 2.89 1.01 -8.18
C LEU A 45 1.92 0.13 -8.97
N LEU A 46 1.25 -0.81 -8.30
CA LEU A 46 0.23 -1.67 -8.92
C LEU A 46 -0.94 -0.84 -9.41
N LEU A 47 -1.43 0.11 -8.60
CA LEU A 47 -2.47 1.05 -9.01
C LEU A 47 -1.98 1.88 -10.18
N ARG A 48 -0.77 2.47 -10.16
CA ARG A 48 -0.22 3.21 -11.30
C ARG A 48 -0.17 2.36 -12.57
N ARG A 49 0.30 1.11 -12.47
CA ARG A 49 0.38 0.18 -13.61
C ARG A 49 -1.01 -0.18 -14.14
N TYR A 50 -1.95 -0.48 -13.25
CA TYR A 50 -3.33 -0.82 -13.59
C TYR A 50 -4.08 0.36 -14.19
N ARG A 51 -3.91 1.55 -13.59
CA ARG A 51 -4.43 2.83 -14.08
C ARG A 51 -3.86 3.15 -15.46
N ARG A 52 -2.55 3.00 -15.68
CA ARG A 52 -1.94 3.19 -17.02
C ARG A 52 -2.59 2.32 -18.10
N SER A 53 -2.96 1.09 -17.78
CA SER A 53 -3.59 0.18 -18.74
C SER A 53 -5.10 0.40 -18.90
N ARG A 54 -5.83 0.69 -17.81
CA ARG A 54 -7.30 0.88 -17.87
C ARG A 54 -7.73 2.27 -18.31
N TYR A 55 -7.10 3.34 -17.82
CA TYR A 55 -7.45 4.70 -18.25
C TYR A 55 -7.13 4.90 -19.74
N ARG A 56 -6.02 4.34 -20.24
CA ARG A 56 -5.73 4.35 -21.68
C ARG A 56 -6.81 3.62 -22.49
N ARG A 57 -7.19 2.40 -22.08
CA ARG A 57 -8.22 1.63 -22.81
C ARG A 57 -9.58 2.33 -22.80
N GLN A 58 -10.02 2.85 -21.66
CA GLN A 58 -11.28 3.61 -21.58
C GLN A 58 -11.23 4.93 -22.36
N ALA A 59 -10.10 5.65 -22.33
CA ALA A 59 -9.92 6.87 -23.09
C ALA A 59 -9.93 6.59 -24.59
N LEU A 60 -9.25 5.53 -25.04
CA LEU A 60 -9.24 5.11 -26.45
C LEU A 60 -10.63 4.67 -26.92
N GLN A 61 -11.40 3.95 -26.10
CA GLN A 61 -12.79 3.61 -26.43
C GLN A 61 -13.68 4.84 -26.58
N ARG A 62 -13.57 5.82 -25.67
CA ARG A 62 -14.31 7.08 -25.78
C ARG A 62 -13.89 7.89 -27.01
N LEU A 63 -12.61 7.91 -27.32
CA LEU A 63 -12.09 8.59 -28.51
C LEU A 63 -12.60 7.94 -29.79
N ALA A 64 -12.66 6.60 -29.84
CA ALA A 64 -13.26 5.87 -30.96
C ALA A 64 -14.74 6.22 -31.16
N GLN A 65 -15.53 6.29 -30.07
CA GLN A 65 -16.93 6.71 -30.15
C GLN A 65 -17.11 8.16 -30.62
N MET A 66 -16.25 9.08 -30.17
CA MET A 66 -16.25 10.47 -30.64
C MET A 66 -15.88 10.54 -32.12
N HIS A 67 -14.97 9.68 -32.58
CA HIS A 67 -14.57 9.62 -33.98
C HIS A 67 -15.69 9.06 -34.87
N GLU A 68 -16.41 8.02 -34.44
CA GLU A 68 -17.58 7.53 -35.17
C GLU A 68 -18.69 8.59 -35.27
N ARG A 69 -18.94 9.34 -34.19
CA ARG A 69 -19.89 10.48 -34.24
C ARG A 69 -19.43 11.57 -35.18
N TYR A 70 -18.14 11.89 -35.19
CA TYR A 70 -17.58 12.83 -36.16
C TYR A 70 -17.78 12.37 -37.61
N LEU A 71 -17.61 11.08 -37.90
CA LEU A 71 -17.86 10.54 -39.23
C LEU A 71 -19.35 10.62 -39.63
N ALA A 72 -20.28 10.58 -38.68
CA ALA A 72 -21.71 10.72 -38.92
C ALA A 72 -22.17 12.18 -39.05
N ASP A 73 -21.71 13.06 -38.14
CA ASP A 73 -22.21 14.44 -38.02
C ASP A 73 -21.33 15.46 -38.78
N GLY A 74 -20.09 15.12 -39.12
CA GLY A 74 -19.16 15.97 -39.86
C GLY A 74 -18.61 17.19 -39.09
N ASP A 75 -19.01 17.39 -37.83
CA ASP A 75 -18.62 18.56 -37.04
C ASP A 75 -17.21 18.41 -36.44
N ALA A 76 -16.21 18.90 -37.18
CA ALA A 76 -14.81 18.88 -36.78
C ALA A 76 -14.52 19.74 -35.55
N ALA A 77 -15.26 20.84 -35.34
CA ALA A 77 -15.05 21.75 -34.22
C ALA A 77 -15.51 21.09 -32.91
N GLN A 78 -16.65 20.42 -32.93
CA GLN A 78 -17.15 19.66 -31.80
C GLN A 78 -16.22 18.49 -31.46
N PHE A 79 -15.74 17.76 -32.47
CA PHE A 79 -14.78 16.67 -32.28
C PHE A 79 -13.46 17.14 -31.65
N ALA A 80 -12.88 18.24 -32.13
CA ALA A 80 -11.65 18.80 -31.59
C ALA A 80 -11.81 19.22 -30.11
N THR A 81 -12.95 19.83 -29.77
CA THR A 81 -13.24 20.29 -28.40
C THR A 81 -13.40 19.11 -27.43
N GLN A 82 -14.15 18.09 -27.82
CA GLN A 82 -14.35 16.87 -27.02
C GLN A 82 -13.04 16.09 -26.82
N THR A 83 -12.22 15.99 -27.88
CA THR A 83 -10.92 15.34 -27.81
C THR A 83 -9.96 16.09 -26.89
N ASN A 84 -9.93 17.43 -26.95
CA ASN A 84 -9.10 18.26 -26.06
C ASN A 84 -9.51 18.10 -24.59
N ALA A 85 -10.81 18.11 -24.30
CA ALA A 85 -11.34 17.87 -22.96
C ALA A 85 -10.97 16.47 -22.42
N LEU A 86 -11.07 15.44 -23.27
CA LEU A 86 -10.66 14.08 -22.94
C LEU A 86 -9.15 14.00 -22.66
N LEU A 87 -8.32 14.67 -23.46
CA LEU A 87 -6.87 14.70 -23.29
C LEU A 87 -6.47 15.34 -21.95
N LYS A 88 -7.08 16.49 -21.60
CA LYS A 88 -6.87 17.17 -20.32
C LYS A 88 -7.28 16.31 -19.13
N ALA A 89 -8.44 15.65 -19.20
CA ALA A 89 -8.93 14.77 -18.15
C ALA A 89 -8.02 13.55 -17.93
N VAL A 90 -7.42 13.01 -19.00
CA VAL A 90 -6.45 11.91 -18.91
C VAL A 90 -5.12 12.40 -18.35
N ALA A 91 -4.64 13.58 -18.77
CA ALA A 91 -3.38 14.15 -18.26
C ALA A 91 -3.45 14.47 -16.76
N LEU A 92 -4.59 14.97 -16.26
CA LEU A 92 -4.82 15.22 -14.83
C LEU A 92 -4.96 13.93 -14.00
N ARG A 93 -5.31 12.81 -14.64
CA ARG A 93 -5.47 11.51 -13.98
C ARG A 93 -4.28 10.57 -14.17
N ALA A 94 -3.28 10.95 -14.97
CA ALA A 94 -2.06 10.19 -15.23
C ALA A 94 -0.98 10.55 -14.20
#